data_AF-A0A160IP32-F1
#
_entry.id   AF-A0A160IP32-F1
#
_cell.length_a   1.000
_cell.length_b   1.000
_cell.length_c   1.000
_cell.angle_alpha   90.00
_cell.angle_beta   90.00
_cell.angle_gamma   90.00
#
_symmetry.space_group_name_H-M   'P 1'
#
loop_
_entity.id
_entity.type
_entity.pdbx_description
1 polymer ?
#
loop_
_entity_poly.entity_id
_entity_poly.type
_entity_poly.pdbx_seq_one_letter_code
_entity_poly.pdbx_strand_id
1 'polypeptide(L)'
;MSDWLDKTIKYLLIVGLVIFIFIITIGFVNAIGKDYKYAIVGLLGSVIGGFLTLIGVWWTLKEQYKTNFLNDFPKKIRSFDELKQKIKNINSETFFLESELHSANLDKMYDQLLEDLRMLTVDLDGSSYFIVNKLDGLFKAYKKEKREVSSYFLTGPNNYPMLTEESKREIKKIQEKYDLIILNITNDLEEHGKVLLNQYFKYKE
;
A
#
# COMPACT_ATOMS: atom_id res chain seq x y z
N MET A 1 22.84 16.79 1.09
CA MET A 1 23.79 17.50 0.20
C MET A 1 24.24 16.63 -0.98
N SER A 2 24.49 15.31 -0.80
CA SER A 2 24.80 14.38 -1.89
C SER A 2 23.72 14.31 -2.99
N ASP A 3 22.44 14.33 -2.60
CA ASP A 3 21.30 14.19 -3.51
C ASP A 3 21.17 15.32 -4.54
N TRP A 4 21.63 16.52 -4.21
CA TRP A 4 21.60 17.68 -5.10
C TRP A 4 22.75 17.64 -6.11
N LEU A 5 23.94 17.22 -5.67
CA LEU A 5 25.12 17.00 -6.52
C LEU A 5 24.85 15.89 -7.56
N ASP A 6 24.20 14.81 -7.14
CA ASP A 6 23.93 13.67 -8.02
C ASP A 6 22.93 14.03 -9.13
N LYS A 7 21.95 14.90 -8.82
CA LYS A 7 21.00 15.45 -9.81
C LYS A 7 21.65 16.43 -10.78
N THR A 8 22.53 17.30 -10.30
CA THR A 8 23.22 18.30 -11.14
C THR A 8 24.20 17.64 -12.10
N ILE A 9 24.95 16.62 -11.67
CA ILE A 9 25.85 15.84 -12.53
C ILE A 9 25.07 15.12 -13.64
N LYS A 10 23.94 14.48 -13.31
CA LYS A 10 23.06 13.82 -14.30
C LYS A 10 22.54 14.82 -15.34
N TYR A 11 22.12 16.01 -14.92
CA TYR A 11 21.69 17.07 -15.83
C TYR A 11 22.81 17.54 -16.75
N LEU A 12 24.00 17.77 -16.22
CA LEU A 12 25.18 18.18 -17.00
C LEU A 12 25.57 17.12 -18.03
N LEU A 13 25.52 15.84 -17.69
CA LEU A 13 25.79 14.75 -18.63
C LEU A 13 24.76 14.69 -19.76
N ILE A 14 23.46 14.85 -19.45
CA ILE A 14 22.40 14.87 -20.48
C ILE A 14 22.59 16.08 -21.40
N VAL A 15 22.80 17.27 -20.84
CA VAL A 15 23.01 18.50 -21.62
C VAL A 15 24.27 18.39 -22.47
N GLY A 16 25.36 17.88 -21.91
CA GLY A 16 26.61 17.64 -22.62
C GLY A 16 26.45 16.65 -23.77
N LEU A 17 25.69 15.56 -23.58
CA LEU A 17 25.38 14.57 -24.61
C LEU A 17 24.51 15.16 -25.73
N VAL A 18 23.51 15.98 -25.40
CA VAL A 18 22.69 16.70 -26.39
C VAL A 18 23.55 17.66 -27.21
N ILE A 19 24.41 18.45 -26.56
CA ILE A 19 25.33 19.37 -27.26
C ILE A 19 26.32 18.60 -28.14
N PHE A 20 26.86 17.49 -27.65
CA PHE A 20 27.79 16.65 -28.40
C PHE A 20 27.15 16.05 -29.65
N ILE A 21 25.94 15.49 -29.52
CA ILE A 21 25.15 15.02 -30.66
C ILE A 21 24.91 16.17 -31.64
N PHE A 22 24.52 17.34 -31.15
CA PHE A 22 24.28 18.52 -31.98
C PHE A 22 25.53 18.93 -32.78
N ILE A 23 26.71 18.98 -32.15
CA ILE A 23 27.99 19.29 -32.80
C ILE A 23 28.35 18.25 -33.87
N ILE A 24 28.24 16.96 -33.55
CA ILE A 24 28.48 15.88 -34.52
C ILE A 24 27.54 16.03 -35.71
N THR A 25 26.27 16.36 -35.46
CA THR A 25 25.29 16.45 -36.53
C THR A 25 25.58 17.65 -37.44
N ILE A 26 25.99 18.80 -36.91
CA ILE A 26 26.45 19.94 -37.72
C ILE A 26 27.68 19.57 -38.56
N GLY A 27 28.67 18.90 -37.95
CA GLY A 27 29.87 18.43 -38.65
C GLY A 27 29.54 17.48 -39.80
N PHE A 28 28.64 16.53 -39.57
CA PHE A 28 28.21 15.54 -40.55
C PHE A 28 27.37 16.18 -41.67
N VAL A 29 26.46 17.10 -41.33
CA VAL A 29 25.64 17.84 -42.30
C VAL A 29 26.49 18.73 -43.22
N ASN A 30 27.65 19.19 -42.78
CA ASN A 30 28.58 19.94 -43.63
C ASN A 30 29.39 19.07 -44.60
N ALA A 31 29.58 17.78 -44.29
CA ALA A 31 30.29 16.83 -45.15
C ALA A 31 29.40 16.19 -46.24
N ILE A 32 28.07 16.23 -46.08
CA ILE A 32 27.13 15.60 -47.01
C ILE A 32 26.56 16.63 -48.01
N GLY A 33 26.35 16.20 -49.25
CA GLY A 33 25.77 17.01 -50.34
C GLY A 33 24.45 17.70 -49.98
N LYS A 34 24.16 18.83 -50.64
CA LYS A 34 23.06 19.76 -50.30
C LYS A 34 21.68 19.08 -50.16
N ASP A 35 21.41 18.01 -50.91
CA ASP A 35 20.11 17.34 -50.94
C ASP A 35 19.77 16.59 -49.64
N TYR A 36 20.77 16.04 -48.94
CA TYR A 36 20.55 15.30 -47.69
C TYR A 36 20.44 16.19 -46.45
N LYS A 37 20.86 17.47 -46.54
CA LYS A 37 20.83 18.39 -45.40
C LYS A 37 19.42 18.59 -44.87
N TYR A 38 18.45 18.78 -45.77
CA TYR A 38 17.05 18.99 -45.40
C TYR A 38 16.42 17.73 -44.79
N ALA A 39 16.78 16.54 -45.29
CA ALA A 39 16.30 15.27 -44.74
C ALA A 39 16.81 15.05 -43.31
N ILE A 40 18.09 15.33 -43.03
CA ILE A 40 18.67 15.21 -41.69
C ILE A 40 18.03 16.22 -40.72
N VAL A 41 17.83 17.47 -41.14
CA VAL A 41 17.16 18.48 -40.32
C VAL A 41 15.71 18.06 -39.99
N GLY A 42 14.99 17.52 -40.97
CA GLY A 42 13.63 16.98 -40.75
C GLY A 42 13.60 15.83 -39.76
N LEU A 43 14.58 14.92 -39.83
CA LEU A 43 14.71 13.79 -38.90
C LEU A 43 15.04 14.27 -37.48
N LEU A 44 15.98 15.20 -37.31
CA LEU A 44 16.28 15.77 -35.99
C LEU A 44 15.08 16.54 -35.41
N GLY A 45 14.39 17.30 -36.26
CA GLY A 45 13.17 18.02 -35.88
C GLY A 45 12.09 17.09 -35.34
N SER A 46 11.90 15.92 -35.98
CA SER A 46 10.91 14.93 -35.52
C SER A 46 11.33 14.25 -34.21
N VAL A 47 12.62 13.95 -34.02
CA VAL A 47 13.15 13.37 -32.77
C VAL A 47 12.99 14.35 -31.60
N ILE A 48 13.38 15.62 -31.79
CA ILE A 48 13.25 16.67 -30.78
C ILE A 48 11.77 16.92 -30.47
N GLY A 49 10.92 17.01 -31.49
CA GLY A 49 9.48 17.17 -31.34
C GLY A 49 8.84 16.02 -30.56
N GLY A 50 9.23 14.77 -30.85
CA GLY A 50 8.79 13.59 -30.10
C GLY A 50 9.20 13.63 -28.64
N PHE A 51 10.46 14.00 -28.35
CA PHE A 51 10.96 14.11 -26.98
C PHE A 51 10.26 15.21 -26.16
N LEU A 52 10.05 16.38 -26.76
CA LEU A 52 9.28 17.48 -26.15
C LEU A 52 7.85 17.04 -25.83
N THR A 53 7.22 16.27 -26.72
CA THR A 53 5.87 15.72 -26.51
C THR A 53 5.85 14.78 -25.31
N LEU A 54 6.82 13.87 -25.18
CA LEU A 54 6.92 12.96 -24.03
C LEU A 54 7.11 13.71 -22.72
N ILE A 55 7.95 14.75 -22.69
CA ILE A 55 8.12 15.62 -21.51
C ILE A 55 6.79 16.30 -21.15
N GLY A 56 6.09 16.83 -22.15
CA GLY A 56 4.78 17.47 -21.96
C GLY A 56 3.74 16.52 -21.36
N VAL A 57 3.64 15.29 -21.90
CA VAL A 57 2.75 14.24 -21.38
C VAL A 57 3.12 13.87 -19.95
N TRP A 58 4.41 13.64 -19.66
CA TRP A 58 4.88 13.29 -18.33
C TRP A 58 4.56 14.37 -17.30
N TRP A 59 4.77 15.64 -17.65
CA TRP A 59 4.45 16.76 -16.77
C TRP A 59 2.93 16.86 -16.52
N THR A 60 2.13 16.70 -17.58
CA THR A 60 0.66 16.71 -17.47
C THR A 60 0.15 15.60 -16.55
N LEU A 61 0.65 14.37 -16.72
CA LEU A 61 0.27 13.24 -15.87
C LEU A 61 0.67 13.46 -14.41
N LYS A 62 1.84 14.04 -14.17
CA LYS A 62 2.32 14.37 -12.83
C LYS A 62 1.41 15.40 -12.14
N GLU A 63 0.98 16.43 -12.86
CA GLU A 63 0.09 17.46 -12.30
C GLU A 63 -1.33 16.92 -12.06
N GLN A 64 -1.84 16.07 -12.96
CA GLN A 64 -3.11 15.37 -12.77
C GLN A 64 -3.05 14.46 -11.53
N TYR A 65 -1.99 13.67 -11.38
CA TYR A 65 -1.82 12.82 -10.20
C TYR A 65 -1.75 13.64 -8.91
N LYS A 66 -0.98 14.74 -8.91
CA LYS A 66 -0.88 15.67 -7.78
C LYS A 66 -2.25 16.22 -7.39
N THR A 67 -3.00 16.72 -8.37
CA THR A 67 -4.32 17.34 -8.18
C THR A 67 -5.33 16.31 -7.66
N ASN A 68 -5.39 15.13 -8.29
CA ASN A 68 -6.28 14.06 -7.87
C ASN A 68 -5.94 13.60 -6.44
N PHE A 69 -4.66 13.42 -6.13
CA PHE A 69 -4.23 13.06 -4.78
C PHE A 69 -4.68 14.11 -3.75
N LEU A 70 -4.47 15.40 -4.01
CA LEU A 70 -4.86 16.47 -3.07
C LEU A 70 -6.37 16.53 -2.86
N ASN A 71 -7.15 16.29 -3.93
CA ASN A 71 -8.61 16.26 -3.86
C ASN A 71 -9.12 15.03 -3.09
N ASP A 72 -8.50 13.87 -3.29
CA ASP A 72 -8.89 12.62 -2.64
C ASP A 72 -8.35 12.48 -1.22
N PHE A 73 -7.32 13.26 -0.83
CA PHE A 73 -6.63 13.13 0.44
C PHE A 73 -7.55 13.20 1.67
N PRO A 74 -8.52 14.14 1.78
CA PRO A 74 -9.44 14.18 2.91
C PRO A 74 -10.28 12.90 3.05
N LYS A 75 -10.68 12.31 1.92
CA LYS A 75 -11.40 11.03 1.91
C LYS A 75 -10.48 9.90 2.37
N LYS A 76 -9.25 9.86 1.83
CA LYS A 76 -8.22 8.87 2.20
C LYS A 76 -7.93 8.89 3.69
N ILE A 77 -7.63 10.05 4.28
CA ILE A 77 -7.26 10.12 5.69
C ILE A 77 -8.43 9.70 6.60
N ARG A 78 -9.67 10.03 6.23
CA ARG A 78 -10.86 9.58 6.96
C ARG A 78 -11.03 8.06 6.91
N SER A 79 -10.98 7.46 5.71
CA SER A 79 -11.07 5.99 5.58
C SER A 79 -9.93 5.29 6.31
N PHE A 80 -8.75 5.91 6.34
CA PHE A 80 -7.58 5.41 7.06
C PHE A 80 -7.79 5.44 8.58
N ASP A 81 -8.31 6.54 9.12
CA ASP A 81 -8.63 6.67 10.55
C ASP A 81 -9.72 5.68 10.97
N GLU A 82 -10.76 5.51 10.15
CA GLU A 82 -11.81 4.52 10.36
C GLU A 82 -11.24 3.09 10.34
N LEU A 83 -10.35 2.78 9.39
CA LEU A 83 -9.67 1.48 9.28
C LEU A 83 -8.83 1.21 10.54
N LYS A 84 -8.05 2.20 10.97
CA LYS A 84 -7.23 2.14 12.17
C LYS A 84 -8.07 1.91 13.42
N GLN A 85 -9.19 2.63 13.55
CA GLN A 85 -10.09 2.47 14.69
C GLN A 85 -10.70 1.07 14.71
N LYS A 86 -11.18 0.56 13.57
CA LYS A 86 -11.72 -0.81 13.50
C LYS A 86 -10.67 -1.86 13.88
N ILE A 87 -9.44 -1.75 13.38
CA ILE A 87 -8.36 -2.68 13.74
C ILE A 87 -8.00 -2.58 15.23
N LYS A 88 -7.96 -1.36 15.79
CA LYS A 88 -7.72 -1.17 17.23
C LYS A 88 -8.81 -1.79 18.09
N ASN A 89 -10.07 -1.71 17.65
CA ASN A 89 -11.20 -2.32 18.37
C ASN A 89 -11.08 -3.85 18.44
N ILE A 90 -10.54 -4.51 17.40
CA ILE A 90 -10.22 -5.94 17.42
C ILE A 90 -9.27 -6.29 18.57
N ASN A 91 -8.31 -5.39 18.85
CA ASN A 91 -7.29 -5.59 19.89
C ASN A 91 -7.79 -5.19 21.30
N SER A 92 -8.72 -4.24 21.40
CA SER A 92 -9.24 -3.78 22.70
C SER A 92 -10.43 -4.57 23.21
N GLU A 93 -11.25 -5.12 22.31
CA GLU A 93 -12.29 -6.05 22.71
C GLU A 93 -11.64 -7.40 22.97
N THR A 94 -12.02 -8.02 24.08
CA THR A 94 -11.91 -9.45 24.35
C THR A 94 -12.76 -10.28 23.38
N PHE A 95 -12.72 -9.94 22.09
CA PHE A 95 -13.44 -10.52 20.97
C PHE A 95 -13.24 -12.05 20.90
N PHE A 96 -12.09 -12.51 21.37
CA PHE A 96 -11.71 -13.92 21.42
C PHE A 96 -12.22 -14.67 22.66
N LEU A 97 -12.52 -13.99 23.78
CA LEU A 97 -12.89 -14.60 25.06
C LEU A 97 -14.40 -14.66 25.29
N GLU A 98 -15.18 -13.65 24.87
CA GLU A 98 -16.64 -13.66 25.05
C GLU A 98 -17.39 -14.59 24.08
N SER A 99 -16.69 -15.05 23.06
CA SER A 99 -17.29 -15.74 21.93
C SER A 99 -17.30 -17.27 22.04
N GLU A 100 -16.80 -17.81 23.15
CA GLU A 100 -16.76 -19.26 23.43
C GLU A 100 -18.14 -19.93 23.45
N LEU A 101 -19.24 -19.19 23.71
CA LEU A 101 -20.57 -19.79 23.75
C LEU A 101 -21.24 -19.97 22.38
N HIS A 102 -20.89 -19.21 21.33
CA HIS A 102 -21.64 -19.19 20.05
C HIS A 102 -20.70 -19.21 18.83
N SER A 103 -20.01 -20.34 18.61
CA SER A 103 -19.01 -20.52 17.54
C SER A 103 -19.50 -20.22 16.12
N ALA A 104 -20.79 -20.43 15.83
CA ALA A 104 -21.35 -20.17 14.50
C ALA A 104 -21.51 -18.68 14.17
N ASN A 105 -21.75 -17.83 15.18
CA ASN A 105 -21.89 -16.39 14.97
C ASN A 105 -20.54 -15.68 14.81
N LEU A 106 -19.49 -16.23 15.43
CA LEU A 106 -18.12 -15.71 15.32
C LEU A 106 -17.63 -15.65 13.89
N ASP A 107 -17.75 -16.75 13.15
CA ASP A 107 -17.25 -16.85 11.80
C ASP A 107 -17.88 -15.77 10.91
N LYS A 108 -19.19 -15.58 11.05
CA LYS A 108 -19.92 -14.54 10.34
C LYS A 108 -19.50 -13.12 10.76
N MET A 109 -19.23 -12.91 12.05
CA MET A 109 -18.72 -11.62 12.55
C MET A 109 -17.33 -11.30 12.01
N TYR A 110 -16.42 -12.28 11.94
CA TYR A 110 -15.10 -12.10 11.33
C TYR A 110 -15.19 -11.82 9.84
N ASP A 111 -16.03 -12.56 9.12
CA ASP A 111 -16.23 -12.34 7.69
C ASP A 111 -16.80 -10.94 7.42
N GLN A 112 -17.78 -10.51 8.21
CA GLN A 112 -18.35 -9.17 8.12
C GLN A 112 -17.33 -8.07 8.45
N LEU A 113 -16.54 -8.27 9.51
CA LEU A 113 -15.47 -7.35 9.89
C LEU A 113 -14.41 -7.23 8.79
N LEU A 114 -13.99 -8.35 8.20
CA LEU A 114 -13.02 -8.35 7.11
C LEU A 114 -13.55 -7.67 5.86
N GLU A 115 -14.82 -7.88 5.53
CA GLU A 115 -15.46 -7.20 4.41
C GLU A 115 -15.55 -5.69 4.65
N ASP A 116 -15.94 -5.29 5.85
CA ASP A 116 -15.94 -3.90 6.29
C ASP A 116 -14.54 -3.25 6.17
N LEU A 117 -13.49 -3.96 6.60
CA LEU A 117 -12.11 -3.48 6.46
C LEU A 117 -11.71 -3.37 4.99
N ARG A 118 -12.08 -4.33 4.14
CA ARG A 118 -11.81 -4.28 2.69
C ARG A 118 -12.51 -3.09 2.03
N MET A 119 -13.76 -2.82 2.38
CA MET A 119 -14.49 -1.67 1.86
C MET A 119 -13.79 -0.34 2.18
N LEU A 120 -13.20 -0.21 3.38
CA LEU A 120 -12.42 0.98 3.75
C LEU A 120 -11.12 1.13 2.94
N THR A 121 -10.56 0.03 2.43
CA THR A 121 -9.33 0.08 1.61
C THR A 121 -9.55 0.53 0.17
N VAL A 122 -10.79 0.47 -0.34
CA VAL A 122 -11.13 0.89 -1.72
C VAL A 122 -10.70 2.33 -1.99
N ASP A 123 -10.84 3.18 -0.98
CA ASP A 123 -10.53 4.61 -1.10
C ASP A 123 -9.07 4.95 -0.80
N LEU A 124 -8.29 4.02 -0.24
CA LEU A 124 -6.93 4.24 0.23
C LEU A 124 -5.91 3.99 -0.89
N ASP A 125 -5.35 2.79 -0.93
CA ASP A 125 -4.36 2.33 -1.89
C ASP A 125 -4.16 0.80 -1.77
N GLY A 126 -3.35 0.26 -2.69
CA GLY A 126 -3.01 -1.16 -2.68
C GLY A 126 -2.32 -1.61 -1.39
N SER A 127 -1.49 -0.76 -0.77
CA SER A 127 -0.79 -1.08 0.49
C SER A 127 -1.76 -1.38 1.62
N SER A 128 -2.80 -0.56 1.78
CA SER A 128 -3.83 -0.74 2.79
C SER A 128 -4.62 -2.04 2.57
N TYR A 129 -4.92 -2.37 1.31
CA TYR A 129 -5.55 -3.64 0.93
C TYR A 129 -4.68 -4.86 1.27
N PHE A 130 -3.36 -4.79 1.03
CA PHE A 130 -2.43 -5.86 1.42
C PHE A 130 -2.39 -6.08 2.92
N ILE A 131 -2.44 -5.01 3.72
CA ILE A 131 -2.51 -5.09 5.19
C ILE A 131 -3.78 -5.82 5.63
N VAL A 132 -4.95 -5.47 5.06
CA VAL A 132 -6.22 -6.15 5.39
C VAL A 132 -6.21 -7.62 4.97
N ASN A 133 -5.63 -7.97 3.83
CA ASN A 133 -5.50 -9.38 3.43
C ASN A 133 -4.55 -10.18 4.32
N LYS A 134 -3.51 -9.54 4.87
CA LYS A 134 -2.65 -10.16 5.89
C LYS A 134 -3.45 -10.47 7.15
N LEU A 135 -4.36 -9.59 7.57
CA LEU A 135 -5.29 -9.84 8.69
C LEU A 135 -6.22 -11.02 8.41
N ASP A 136 -6.80 -11.13 7.21
CA ASP A 136 -7.64 -12.28 6.81
C ASP A 136 -6.88 -13.61 6.96
N GLY A 137 -5.65 -13.66 6.42
CA GLY A 137 -4.78 -14.83 6.56
C GLY A 137 -4.50 -15.20 8.02
N LEU A 138 -4.31 -14.19 8.88
CA LEU A 138 -4.09 -14.39 10.31
C LEU A 138 -5.34 -14.90 11.02
N PHE A 139 -6.53 -14.37 10.74
CA PHE A 139 -7.75 -14.88 11.36
C PHE A 139 -8.03 -16.33 10.97
N LYS A 140 -7.79 -16.70 9.71
CA LYS A 140 -7.88 -18.09 9.24
C LYS A 140 -6.91 -19.00 9.98
N ALA A 141 -5.66 -18.56 10.16
CA ALA A 141 -4.65 -19.32 10.88
C ALA A 141 -5.00 -19.46 12.38
N TYR A 142 -5.41 -18.37 13.04
CA TYR A 142 -5.88 -18.37 14.42
C TYR A 142 -7.02 -19.36 14.63
N LYS A 143 -8.03 -19.31 13.75
CA LYS A 143 -9.20 -20.20 13.80
C LYS A 143 -8.80 -21.67 13.66
N LYS A 144 -7.84 -21.97 12.79
CA LYS A 144 -7.30 -23.31 12.61
C LYS A 144 -6.58 -23.79 13.88
N GLU A 145 -5.61 -23.02 14.38
CA GLU A 145 -4.86 -23.34 15.60
C GLU A 145 -5.79 -23.52 16.80
N LYS A 146 -6.78 -22.63 16.98
CA LYS A 146 -7.78 -22.73 18.05
C LYS A 146 -8.56 -24.04 17.97
N ARG A 147 -9.01 -24.44 16.78
CA ARG A 147 -9.75 -25.70 16.58
C ARG A 147 -8.90 -26.92 16.91
N GLU A 148 -7.62 -26.91 16.57
CA GLU A 148 -6.69 -28.02 16.83
C GLU A 148 -6.44 -28.26 18.32
N VAL A 149 -6.42 -27.20 19.13
CA VAL A 149 -6.20 -27.31 20.60
C VAL A 149 -7.50 -27.39 21.41
N SER A 150 -8.67 -27.25 20.77
CA SER A 150 -9.96 -27.26 21.46
C SER A 150 -10.39 -28.70 21.77
N SER A 151 -10.39 -29.03 23.06
CA SER A 151 -10.92 -30.28 23.60
C SER A 151 -12.05 -29.99 24.56
N TYR A 152 -13.12 -30.79 24.49
CA TYR A 152 -14.35 -30.57 25.23
C TYR A 152 -14.68 -31.77 26.11
N PHE A 153 -15.30 -31.51 27.25
CA PHE A 153 -15.96 -32.51 28.09
C PHE A 153 -17.41 -32.09 28.36
N LEU A 154 -18.29 -33.06 28.60
CA LEU A 154 -19.71 -32.80 28.86
C LEU A 154 -19.92 -32.53 30.35
N THR A 155 -20.66 -31.47 30.69
CA THR A 155 -20.97 -31.12 32.08
C THR A 155 -22.47 -30.95 32.32
N GLY A 156 -22.91 -31.35 33.51
CA GLY A 156 -24.28 -31.17 33.98
C GLY A 156 -25.32 -32.10 33.33
N PRO A 157 -26.59 -31.99 33.75
CA PRO A 157 -27.68 -32.86 33.30
C PRO A 157 -28.06 -32.70 31.81
N ASN A 158 -27.63 -31.60 31.19
CA ASN A 158 -27.94 -31.27 29.79
C ASN A 158 -26.76 -31.54 28.83
N ASN A 159 -25.66 -32.13 29.31
CA ASN A 159 -24.46 -32.41 28.51
C ASN A 159 -23.92 -31.17 27.76
N TYR A 160 -23.77 -30.04 28.47
CA TYR A 160 -23.18 -28.86 27.85
C TYR A 160 -21.68 -29.08 27.60
N PRO A 161 -21.17 -28.85 26.38
CA PRO A 161 -19.75 -28.97 26.11
C PRO A 161 -19.00 -27.83 26.80
N MET A 162 -18.01 -28.18 27.62
CA MET A 162 -17.09 -27.23 28.24
C MET A 162 -15.65 -27.53 27.82
N LEU A 163 -14.86 -26.48 27.58
CA LEU A 163 -13.43 -26.61 27.28
C LEU A 163 -12.67 -27.13 28.50
N THR A 164 -11.73 -28.04 28.29
CA THR A 164 -10.79 -28.47 29.35
C THR A 164 -9.90 -27.31 29.79
N GLU A 165 -9.41 -27.35 31.04
CA GLU A 165 -8.48 -26.34 31.56
C GLU A 165 -7.13 -26.30 30.81
N GLU A 166 -6.76 -27.40 30.15
CA GLU A 166 -5.60 -27.45 29.25
C GLU A 166 -5.90 -26.68 27.96
N SER A 167 -7.04 -26.96 27.31
CA SER A 167 -7.46 -26.23 26.12
C SER A 167 -7.62 -24.74 26.36
N LYS A 168 -8.20 -24.32 27.50
CA LYS A 168 -8.29 -22.89 27.87
C LYS A 168 -6.91 -22.23 27.94
N ARG A 169 -5.93 -22.92 28.53
CA ARG A 169 -4.54 -22.43 28.64
C ARG A 169 -3.87 -22.30 27.27
N GLU A 170 -4.03 -23.30 26.40
CA GLU A 170 -3.46 -23.25 25.05
C GLU A 170 -4.14 -22.20 24.16
N ILE A 171 -5.47 -22.07 24.23
CA ILE A 171 -6.22 -21.02 23.52
C ILE A 171 -5.75 -19.64 23.96
N LYS A 172 -5.50 -19.43 25.26
CA LYS A 172 -4.96 -18.16 25.77
C LYS A 172 -3.58 -17.84 25.20
N LYS A 173 -2.67 -18.82 25.14
CA LYS A 173 -1.34 -18.63 24.52
C LYS A 173 -1.44 -18.28 23.04
N ILE A 174 -2.35 -18.94 22.31
CA ILE A 174 -2.62 -18.62 20.91
C ILE A 174 -3.14 -17.18 20.81
N GLN A 175 -4.09 -16.78 21.65
CA GLN A 175 -4.61 -15.41 21.65
C GLN A 175 -3.49 -14.38 21.87
N GLU A 176 -2.67 -14.53 22.92
CA GLU A 176 -1.55 -13.62 23.21
C GLU A 176 -0.58 -13.51 22.01
N LYS A 177 -0.29 -14.63 21.32
CA LYS A 177 0.51 -14.64 20.09
C LYS A 177 -0.13 -13.77 18.99
N TYR A 178 -1.44 -13.89 18.75
CA TYR A 178 -2.11 -13.15 17.69
C TYR A 178 -2.34 -11.67 18.03
N ASP A 179 -2.53 -11.33 19.31
CA ASP A 179 -2.62 -9.93 19.77
C ASP A 179 -1.33 -9.16 19.43
N LEU A 180 -0.16 -9.79 19.62
CA LEU A 180 1.13 -9.20 19.23
C LEU A 180 1.23 -8.97 17.72
N ILE A 181 0.68 -9.88 16.90
CA ILE A 181 0.71 -9.73 15.44
C ILE A 181 -0.25 -8.61 15.00
N ILE A 182 -1.44 -8.52 15.60
CA ILE A 182 -2.40 -7.43 15.34
C ILE A 182 -1.79 -6.07 15.73
N LEU A 183 -1.08 -6.00 16.85
CA LEU A 183 -0.35 -4.79 17.26
C LEU A 183 0.69 -4.37 16.21
N ASN A 184 1.49 -5.31 15.70
CA ASN A 184 2.45 -5.02 14.64
C ASN A 184 1.77 -4.52 13.36
N ILE A 185 0.65 -5.13 12.97
CA ILE A 185 -0.13 -4.66 11.82
C ILE A 185 -0.69 -3.24 12.04
N THR A 186 -1.13 -2.94 13.26
CA THR A 186 -1.60 -1.60 13.62
C THR A 186 -0.47 -0.58 13.48
N ASN A 187 0.75 -0.93 13.90
CA ASN A 187 1.92 -0.08 13.74
C ASN A 187 2.31 0.10 12.26
N ASP A 188 2.33 -0.98 11.47
CA ASP A 188 2.58 -0.93 10.01
C ASP A 188 1.58 0.03 9.34
N LEU A 189 0.31 -0.04 9.74
CA LEU A 189 -0.72 0.87 9.25
C LEU A 189 -0.40 2.31 9.64
N GLU A 190 -0.11 2.59 10.92
CA GLU A 190 0.25 3.94 11.38
C GLU A 190 1.44 4.55 10.63
N GLU A 191 2.48 3.76 10.35
CA GLU A 191 3.61 4.21 9.54
C GLU A 191 3.18 4.59 8.12
N HIS A 192 2.31 3.78 7.51
CA HIS A 192 1.74 4.09 6.20
C HIS A 192 0.94 5.39 6.20
N GLY A 193 0.16 5.64 7.25
CA GLY A 193 -0.56 6.92 7.44
C GLY A 193 0.38 8.13 7.48
N LYS A 194 1.55 8.00 8.13
CA LYS A 194 2.57 9.06 8.14
C LYS A 194 3.15 9.31 6.74
N VAL A 195 3.33 8.27 5.94
CA VAL A 195 3.79 8.40 4.53
C VAL A 195 2.77 9.18 3.71
N LEU A 196 1.48 8.86 3.82
CA LEU A 196 0.40 9.58 3.13
C LEU A 196 0.37 11.07 3.54
N LEU A 197 0.49 11.36 4.84
CA LEU A 197 0.53 12.71 5.37
C LEU A 197 1.72 13.51 4.82
N ASN A 198 2.91 12.90 4.81
CA ASN A 198 4.11 13.53 4.25
C ASN A 198 3.98 13.79 2.75
N GLN A 199 3.36 12.87 2.01
CA GLN A 199 3.09 13.05 0.58
C GLN A 199 2.12 14.22 0.33
N TYR A 200 1.09 14.37 1.17
CA TYR A 200 0.18 15.52 1.12
C TYR A 200 0.90 16.84 1.32
N PHE A 201 1.71 16.98 2.36
CA PHE A 201 2.46 18.22 2.58
C PHE A 201 3.43 18.53 1.44
N LYS A 202 4.12 17.51 0.91
CA LYS A 202 4.99 17.65 -0.25
C LYS A 202 4.28 18.12 -1.52
N TYR A 203 3.00 17.78 -1.71
CA TYR A 203 2.21 18.26 -2.84
C TYR A 203 1.50 19.59 -2.56
N LYS A 204 1.31 19.95 -1.30
CA LYS A 204 0.70 21.23 -0.95
C LYS A 204 1.67 22.41 -1.11
N GLU A 205 2.95 22.17 -0.87
CA GLU A 205 4.07 23.09 -1.16
C GLU A 205 4.32 23.26 -2.67
#